data_AF-A0A932FMV0-F1
#
_entry.id   AF-A0A932FMV0-F1
#
_cell.length_a   1.000
_cell.length_b   1.000
_cell.length_c   1.000
_cell.angle_alpha   90.00
_cell.angle_beta   90.00
_cell.angle_gamma   90.00
#
_symmetry.space_group_name_H-M   'P 1'
#
loop_
_entity.id
_entity.type
_entity.pdbx_description
1 polymer ?
#
loop_
_entity_poly.entity_id
_entity_poly.type
_entity_poly.pdbx_seq_one_letter_code
_entity_poly.pdbx_strand_id
1 'polypeptide(L)'
;MPFGIATGATFGRLRPAVVVAVALSLFIEVAQGFFVPGREASLGDLLGNSLGGAIGASIALHAGLLLFPTREQARRLAVAGAAGAAGVIGATAWMLGPGAPSAAYEGQFSQHWYGHRGLAIGVVRAHLNDTAFAWSVLPNAAMVNRELERGRVRLEVAIVPGAPFDGRSRLAAVVAAEGEHQSLARLEADGRDLLFSARTRASSWGLRDPWVRLRNALPARGPDARVAPATDWAAPLVTGRDTLVLGGAFEDGRLTVWARASTGGDSAGYRLGVASGWRLLVPTSLTPRATPGALDVAWLGLVLAPALWWSGLAVAGRRRADPRPLAG
;
A
#
# COMPACT_ATOMS: atom_id res chain seq x y z
N MET A 1 -9.23 -16.57 7.45
CA MET A 1 -10.38 -16.35 8.35
C MET A 1 -11.55 -17.32 8.11
N PRO A 2 -12.13 -17.47 6.89
CA PRO A 2 -13.27 -18.36 6.68
C PRO A 2 -13.00 -19.82 7.07
N PHE A 3 -11.82 -20.34 6.73
CA PHE A 3 -11.36 -21.67 7.16
C PHE A 3 -11.30 -21.82 8.69
N GLY A 4 -10.88 -20.77 9.40
CA GLY A 4 -10.89 -20.73 10.86
C GLY A 4 -12.30 -20.82 11.43
N ILE A 5 -13.26 -20.10 10.84
CA ILE A 5 -14.67 -20.17 11.25
C ILE A 5 -15.20 -21.61 11.10
N ALA A 6 -14.96 -22.22 9.94
CA ALA A 6 -15.38 -23.59 9.65
C ALA A 6 -14.79 -24.58 10.66
N THR A 7 -13.46 -24.57 10.84
CA THR A 7 -12.78 -25.48 11.78
C THR A 7 -13.16 -25.24 13.23
N GLY A 8 -13.36 -23.98 13.64
CA GLY A 8 -13.87 -23.64 14.98
C GLY A 8 -15.27 -24.21 15.23
N ALA A 9 -16.17 -24.07 14.25
CA ALA A 9 -17.51 -24.65 14.32
C ALA A 9 -17.48 -26.19 14.33
N THR A 10 -16.61 -26.82 13.53
CA THR A 10 -16.49 -28.28 13.46
C THR A 10 -15.90 -28.89 14.73
N PHE A 11 -14.81 -28.32 15.26
CA PHE A 11 -14.11 -28.92 16.40
C PHE A 11 -14.65 -28.50 17.76
N GLY A 12 -15.38 -27.37 17.85
CA GLY A 12 -15.88 -26.85 19.12
C GLY A 12 -14.78 -26.45 20.12
N ARG A 13 -13.50 -26.40 19.70
CA ARG A 13 -12.34 -26.07 20.54
C ARG A 13 -11.32 -25.27 19.74
N LEU A 14 -10.71 -24.26 20.38
CA LEU A 14 -9.79 -23.33 19.71
C LEU A 14 -8.48 -24.02 19.31
N ARG A 15 -7.89 -24.81 20.21
CA ARG A 15 -6.59 -25.47 19.99
C ARG A 15 -6.54 -26.33 18.71
N PRO A 16 -7.43 -27.32 18.50
CA PRO A 16 -7.39 -28.12 17.29
C PRO A 16 -7.67 -27.29 16.02
N ALA A 17 -8.55 -26.30 16.08
CA ALA A 17 -8.80 -25.41 14.94
C ALA A 17 -7.55 -24.61 14.55
N VAL A 18 -6.81 -24.06 15.52
CA VAL A 18 -5.55 -23.35 15.29
C VAL A 18 -4.47 -24.28 14.75
N VAL A 19 -4.30 -25.47 15.31
CA VAL A 19 -3.32 -26.47 14.83
C VAL A 19 -3.59 -26.82 13.37
N VAL A 20 -4.86 -27.06 13.00
CA VAL A 20 -5.24 -27.37 11.63
C VAL A 20 -5.01 -26.17 10.69
N ALA A 21 -5.30 -24.94 11.12
CA ALA A 21 -5.01 -23.74 10.34
C ALA A 21 -3.51 -23.55 10.08
N VAL A 22 -2.67 -23.75 11.11
CA VAL A 22 -1.21 -23.69 10.99
C VAL A 22 -0.69 -24.78 10.07
N ALA A 23 -1.14 -26.04 10.26
CA ALA A 23 -0.72 -27.17 9.46
C ALA A 23 -1.09 -27.00 7.98
N LEU A 24 -2.31 -26.54 7.69
CA LEU A 24 -2.75 -26.27 6.32
C LEU A 24 -1.95 -25.13 5.69
N SER A 25 -1.70 -24.05 6.43
CA SER A 25 -0.91 -22.94 5.90
C SER A 25 0.54 -23.34 5.64
N LEU A 26 1.15 -24.13 6.53
CA LEU A 26 2.49 -24.68 6.32
C LEU A 26 2.52 -25.58 5.08
N PHE A 27 1.53 -26.45 4.93
CA PHE A 27 1.40 -27.31 3.75
C PHE A 27 1.31 -26.50 2.46
N ILE A 28 0.51 -25.43 2.42
CA ILE A 28 0.37 -24.56 1.24
C ILE A 28 1.69 -23.87 0.91
N GLU A 29 2.38 -23.29 1.89
CA GLU A 29 3.67 -22.62 1.67
C GLU A 29 4.74 -23.58 1.14
N VAL A 30 4.83 -24.78 1.73
CA VAL A 30 5.73 -25.84 1.26
C VAL A 30 5.39 -26.24 -0.18
N ALA A 31 4.11 -26.51 -0.47
CA ALA A 31 3.67 -26.87 -1.81
C ALA A 31 3.99 -25.77 -2.83
N GLN A 32 3.76 -24.50 -2.48
CA GLN A 32 4.08 -23.38 -3.37
C GLN A 32 5.57 -23.26 -3.65
N GLY A 33 6.44 -23.43 -2.63
CA GLY A 33 7.89 -23.40 -2.81
C GLY A 33 8.41 -24.52 -3.73
N PHE A 34 7.77 -25.70 -3.72
CA PHE A 34 8.18 -26.82 -4.59
C PHE A 34 7.54 -26.82 -5.98
N PHE A 35 6.28 -26.39 -6.10
CA PHE A 35 5.49 -26.57 -7.32
C PHE A 35 5.23 -25.28 -8.11
N VAL A 36 5.54 -24.10 -7.57
CA VAL A 36 5.36 -22.81 -8.26
C VAL A 36 6.72 -22.16 -8.49
N PRO A 37 7.35 -22.34 -9.66
CA PRO A 37 8.65 -21.75 -9.96
C PRO A 37 8.65 -20.24 -9.75
N GLY A 38 9.67 -19.75 -9.02
CA GLY A 38 9.86 -18.32 -8.74
C GLY A 38 9.02 -17.78 -7.57
N ARG A 39 8.28 -18.62 -6.84
CA ARG A 39 7.63 -18.21 -5.60
C ARG A 39 8.46 -18.64 -4.39
N GLU A 40 8.89 -17.66 -3.59
CA GLU A 40 9.55 -17.90 -2.31
C GLU A 40 8.50 -18.14 -1.22
N ALA A 41 8.75 -19.13 -0.36
CA ALA A 41 7.91 -19.37 0.81
C ALA A 41 8.02 -18.18 1.78
N SER A 42 6.88 -17.66 2.24
CA SER A 42 6.85 -16.46 3.08
C SER A 42 6.43 -16.81 4.50
N LEU A 43 7.31 -16.55 5.47
CA LEU A 43 6.94 -16.64 6.89
C LEU A 43 5.77 -15.71 7.22
N GLY A 44 5.66 -14.57 6.53
CA GLY A 44 4.55 -13.64 6.68
C GLY A 44 3.21 -14.27 6.26
N ASP A 45 3.19 -15.02 5.16
CA ASP A 45 1.98 -15.68 4.69
C ASP A 45 1.53 -16.79 5.67
N LEU A 46 2.49 -17.57 6.18
CA LEU A 46 2.25 -18.57 7.22
C LEU A 46 1.62 -17.96 8.49
N LEU A 47 2.23 -16.89 9.02
CA LEU A 47 1.77 -16.21 10.22
C LEU A 47 0.40 -15.54 9.99
N GLY A 48 0.22 -14.86 8.85
CA GLY A 48 -1.02 -14.18 8.50
C GLY A 48 -2.21 -15.14 8.39
N ASN A 49 -2.01 -16.27 7.70
CA ASN A 49 -3.03 -17.31 7.57
C ASN A 49 -3.35 -17.99 8.90
N SER A 50 -2.33 -18.28 9.70
CA SER A 50 -2.47 -18.88 11.03
C SER A 50 -3.24 -17.97 11.98
N LEU A 51 -2.88 -16.68 12.03
CA LEU A 51 -3.57 -15.67 12.83
C LEU A 51 -5.01 -15.49 12.36
N GLY A 52 -5.24 -15.41 11.05
CA GLY A 52 -6.58 -15.34 10.48
C GLY A 52 -7.42 -16.58 10.78
N GLY A 53 -6.79 -17.76 10.85
CA GLY A 53 -7.42 -19.01 11.29
C GLY A 53 -7.83 -18.97 12.76
N ALA A 54 -6.92 -18.55 13.64
CA ALA A 54 -7.18 -18.40 15.07
C ALA A 54 -8.30 -17.39 15.37
N ILE A 55 -8.29 -16.22 14.72
CA ILE A 55 -9.35 -15.22 14.84
C ILE A 55 -10.68 -15.79 14.36
N GLY A 56 -10.71 -16.43 13.19
CA GLY A 56 -11.92 -17.05 12.66
C GLY A 56 -12.50 -18.13 13.59
N ALA A 57 -11.65 -19.00 14.12
CA ALA A 57 -12.07 -20.04 15.05
C ALA A 57 -12.60 -19.46 16.36
N SER A 58 -11.93 -18.43 16.90
CA SER A 58 -12.40 -17.72 18.08
C SER A 58 -13.78 -17.09 17.87
N ILE A 59 -14.03 -16.47 16.71
CA ILE A 59 -15.34 -15.93 16.36
C ILE A 59 -16.41 -17.03 16.34
N ALA A 60 -16.14 -18.19 15.73
CA ALA A 60 -17.10 -19.28 15.67
C ALA A 60 -17.46 -19.81 17.07
N LEU A 61 -16.45 -20.04 17.91
CA LEU A 61 -16.63 -20.57 19.26
C LEU A 61 -17.36 -19.61 20.21
N HIS A 62 -17.19 -18.31 19.99
CA HIS A 62 -17.79 -17.27 20.81
C HIS A 62 -18.97 -16.57 20.10
N ALA A 63 -19.48 -17.11 18.99
CA ALA A 63 -20.51 -16.46 18.18
C ALA A 63 -21.76 -16.10 19.02
N GLY A 64 -22.19 -16.99 19.93
CA GLY A 64 -23.30 -16.71 20.83
C GLY A 64 -23.04 -15.51 21.76
N LEU A 65 -21.85 -15.40 22.33
CA LEU A 65 -21.43 -14.26 23.15
C LEU A 65 -21.32 -12.97 22.32
N LEU A 66 -20.79 -13.05 21.10
CA LEU A 66 -20.57 -11.89 20.24
C LEU A 66 -21.88 -11.32 19.68
N LEU A 67 -22.83 -12.19 19.33
CA LEU A 67 -24.11 -11.83 18.71
C LEU A 67 -25.20 -11.56 19.74
N PHE A 68 -25.22 -12.30 20.85
CA PHE A 68 -26.26 -12.21 21.89
C PHE A 68 -25.66 -12.01 23.31
N PRO A 69 -24.83 -10.98 23.54
CA PRO A 69 -24.27 -10.73 24.86
C PRO A 69 -25.34 -10.26 25.87
N THR A 70 -25.16 -10.61 27.14
CA THR A 70 -25.82 -9.90 28.24
C THR A 70 -25.36 -8.43 28.27
N ARG A 71 -26.09 -7.54 28.95
CA ARG A 71 -25.75 -6.10 29.03
C ARG A 71 -24.32 -5.86 29.53
N GLU A 72 -23.89 -6.59 30.56
CA GLU A 72 -22.53 -6.48 31.10
C GLU A 72 -21.47 -7.00 30.12
N GLN A 73 -21.74 -8.12 29.44
CA GLN A 73 -20.86 -8.63 28.39
C GLN A 73 -20.77 -7.65 27.21
N ALA A 74 -21.89 -7.05 26.79
CA ALA A 74 -21.94 -6.07 25.70
C ALA A 74 -21.10 -4.84 26.05
N ARG A 75 -21.15 -4.35 27.30
CA ARG A 75 -20.29 -3.25 27.76
C ARG A 75 -18.81 -3.61 27.67
N ARG A 76 -18.42 -4.81 28.13
CA ARG A 76 -17.03 -5.29 28.05
C ARG A 76 -16.57 -5.44 26.60
N LEU A 77 -17.41 -6.02 25.75
CA LEU A 77 -17.14 -6.15 24.32
C LEU A 77 -17.04 -4.79 23.62
N ALA A 78 -17.88 -3.82 23.98
CA ALA A 78 -17.81 -2.45 23.47
C ALA A 78 -16.47 -1.79 23.82
N VAL A 79 -16.03 -1.89 25.08
CA VAL A 79 -14.73 -1.36 25.53
C VAL A 79 -13.58 -2.07 24.80
N ALA A 80 -13.62 -3.40 24.74
CA ALA A 80 -12.59 -4.19 24.04
C ALA A 80 -12.56 -3.87 22.54
N GLY A 81 -13.73 -3.73 21.90
CA GLY A 81 -13.88 -3.35 20.50
C GLY A 81 -13.38 -1.94 20.24
N ALA A 82 -13.67 -0.98 21.12
CA ALA A 82 -13.17 0.39 21.02
C ALA A 82 -11.64 0.44 21.17
N ALA A 83 -11.09 -0.30 22.14
CA ALA A 83 -9.65 -0.43 22.32
C ALA A 83 -8.98 -1.10 21.11
N GLY A 84 -9.58 -2.15 20.56
CA GLY A 84 -9.12 -2.81 19.34
C GLY A 84 -9.15 -1.87 18.13
N ALA A 85 -10.24 -1.13 17.95
CA ALA A 85 -10.37 -0.13 16.88
C ALA A 85 -9.32 0.98 17.02
N ALA A 86 -9.11 1.50 18.22
CA ALA A 86 -8.06 2.47 18.51
C ALA A 86 -6.66 1.91 18.20
N GLY A 87 -6.41 0.64 18.53
CA GLY A 87 -5.19 -0.08 18.17
C GLY A 87 -4.97 -0.16 16.66
N VAL A 88 -6.00 -0.54 15.89
CA VAL A 88 -5.93 -0.59 14.41
C VAL A 88 -5.71 0.79 13.81
N ILE A 89 -6.40 1.81 14.31
CA ILE A 89 -6.26 3.21 13.87
C ILE A 89 -4.84 3.71 14.17
N GLY A 90 -4.34 3.49 15.39
CA GLY A 90 -2.99 3.86 15.81
C GLY A 90 -1.91 3.14 15.00
N ALA A 91 -2.05 1.84 14.79
CA ALA A 91 -1.16 1.04 13.95
C ALA A 91 -1.18 1.54 12.50
N THR A 92 -2.36 1.86 11.96
CA THR A 92 -2.50 2.42 10.61
C THR A 92 -1.80 3.77 10.48
N ALA A 93 -2.01 4.69 11.44
CA ALA A 93 -1.30 5.98 11.47
C ALA A 93 0.21 5.80 11.51
N TRP A 94 0.71 4.89 12.35
CA TRP A 94 2.14 4.60 12.46
C TRP A 94 2.69 3.97 11.18
N MET A 95 1.98 3.01 10.59
CA MET A 95 2.37 2.29 9.37
C MET A 95 2.40 3.18 8.13
N LEU A 96 1.43 4.09 7.99
CA LEU A 96 1.38 5.06 6.88
C LEU A 96 2.43 6.17 7.01
N GLY A 97 3.12 6.26 8.15
CA GLY A 97 4.24 7.16 8.31
C GLY A 97 5.42 6.79 7.38
N PRO A 98 6.37 7.71 7.18
CA PRO A 98 7.56 7.47 6.39
C PRO A 98 8.39 6.30 6.94
N GLY A 99 8.90 5.46 6.05
CA GLY A 99 9.78 4.34 6.39
C GLY A 99 11.03 4.33 5.53
N ALA A 100 12.14 4.84 6.06
CA ALA A 100 13.45 4.80 5.42
C ALA A 100 14.29 3.65 6.00
N PRO A 101 14.81 2.71 5.18
CA PRO A 101 15.78 1.74 5.66
C PRO A 101 17.12 2.43 5.99
N SER A 102 17.82 1.96 7.01
CA SER A 102 19.18 2.41 7.32
C SER A 102 20.18 1.80 6.34
N ALA A 103 20.15 2.23 5.08
CA ALA A 103 21.02 1.74 4.03
C ALA A 103 21.53 2.89 3.16
N ALA A 104 22.56 2.63 2.37
CA ALA A 104 22.90 3.50 1.24
C ALA A 104 21.77 3.43 0.20
N TYR A 105 21.58 4.50 -0.56
CA TYR A 105 20.57 4.55 -1.61
C TYR A 105 21.20 4.68 -2.97
N GLU A 106 20.56 4.12 -3.97
CA GLU A 106 20.92 4.22 -5.37
C GLU A 106 19.78 4.84 -6.17
N GLY A 107 20.14 5.73 -7.08
CA GLY A 107 19.24 6.23 -8.10
C GLY A 107 19.18 5.25 -9.27
N GLN A 108 17.98 5.02 -9.81
CA GLN A 108 17.75 4.13 -10.95
C GLN A 108 16.76 4.74 -11.95
N PHE A 109 16.96 4.48 -13.24
CA PHE A 109 16.13 4.97 -14.36
C PHE A 109 15.78 3.87 -15.36
N SER A 110 14.66 4.00 -16.07
CA SER A 110 14.12 2.97 -16.98
C SER A 110 15.10 2.35 -17.98
N GLN A 111 16.17 3.07 -18.38
CA GLN A 111 17.04 2.66 -19.48
C GLN A 111 17.87 1.40 -19.21
N HIS A 112 18.09 1.02 -17.95
CA HIS A 112 18.97 -0.10 -17.58
C HIS A 112 18.24 -1.26 -16.87
N TRP A 113 16.90 -1.28 -16.88
CA TRP A 113 16.16 -2.39 -16.26
C TRP A 113 16.12 -3.61 -17.20
N TYR A 114 16.77 -4.70 -16.81
CA TYR A 114 16.80 -5.96 -17.55
C TYR A 114 15.39 -6.45 -17.90
N GLY A 115 15.12 -6.68 -19.19
CA GLY A 115 13.89 -7.30 -19.68
C GLY A 115 12.76 -6.35 -20.12
N HIS A 116 12.81 -5.06 -19.77
CA HIS A 116 11.82 -4.09 -20.23
C HIS A 116 12.32 -3.35 -21.48
N ARG A 117 12.10 -3.95 -22.65
CA ARG A 117 12.29 -3.26 -23.93
C ARG A 117 11.33 -2.07 -24.02
N GLY A 118 11.83 -0.85 -24.08
CA GLY A 118 11.15 0.19 -24.86
C GLY A 118 10.43 1.30 -24.09
N LEU A 119 11.06 1.88 -23.07
CA LEU A 119 10.88 3.32 -22.91
C LEU A 119 11.93 4.04 -23.76
N ALA A 120 11.52 4.58 -24.91
CA ALA A 120 12.30 5.58 -25.65
C ALA A 120 12.27 6.95 -24.95
N ILE A 121 12.05 6.95 -23.63
CA ILE A 121 12.06 8.16 -22.81
C ILE A 121 13.49 8.38 -22.35
N GLY A 122 14.07 9.48 -22.82
CA GLY A 122 15.37 9.96 -22.35
C GLY A 122 15.18 10.63 -21.00
N VAL A 123 15.69 10.04 -19.91
CA VAL A 123 15.81 10.78 -18.65
C VAL A 123 16.96 11.77 -18.80
N VAL A 124 16.65 13.06 -18.79
CA VAL A 124 17.64 14.14 -18.93
C VAL A 124 18.23 14.49 -17.57
N ARG A 125 17.40 14.46 -16.54
CA ARG A 125 17.74 14.91 -15.19
C ARG A 125 16.81 14.26 -14.19
N ALA A 126 17.34 13.90 -13.02
CA ALA A 126 16.51 13.51 -11.89
C ALA A 126 17.06 14.08 -10.59
N HIS A 127 16.12 14.42 -9.70
CA HIS A 127 16.39 14.96 -8.38
C HIS A 127 15.58 14.20 -7.34
N LEU A 128 16.23 13.91 -6.22
CA LEU A 128 15.58 13.56 -4.97
C LEU A 128 15.77 14.74 -4.02
N ASN A 129 14.67 15.41 -3.69
CA ASN A 129 14.68 16.71 -3.03
C ASN A 129 15.58 17.68 -3.84
N ASP A 130 16.59 18.26 -3.22
CA ASP A 130 17.56 19.15 -3.88
C ASP A 130 18.79 18.41 -4.44
N THR A 131 18.85 17.08 -4.32
CA THR A 131 20.01 16.28 -4.72
C THR A 131 19.82 15.68 -6.10
N ALA A 132 20.59 16.14 -7.08
CA ALA A 132 20.66 15.50 -8.39
C ALA A 132 21.27 14.09 -8.25
N PHE A 133 20.74 13.12 -9.00
CA PHE A 133 21.30 11.77 -8.99
C PHE A 133 21.37 11.15 -10.38
N ALA A 134 22.32 10.26 -10.56
CA ALA A 134 22.51 9.43 -11.74
C ALA A 134 22.17 7.96 -11.42
N TRP A 135 22.45 7.04 -12.35
CA TRP A 135 22.47 5.60 -12.04
C TRP A 135 23.69 5.28 -11.16
N SER A 136 23.60 5.63 -9.88
CA SER A 136 24.69 5.46 -8.91
C SER A 136 24.18 5.57 -7.49
N VAL A 137 25.05 5.25 -6.53
CA VAL A 137 24.84 5.58 -5.13
C VAL A 137 24.63 7.10 -5.00
N LEU A 138 23.60 7.47 -4.24
CA LEU A 138 23.23 8.85 -3.94
C LEU A 138 24.32 9.49 -3.06
N PRO A 139 24.82 10.68 -3.43
CA PRO A 139 25.69 11.44 -2.54
C PRO A 139 24.92 11.83 -1.28
N ASN A 140 25.60 11.88 -0.13
CA ASN A 140 25.04 12.34 1.14
C ASN A 140 23.81 11.54 1.65
N ALA A 141 23.88 10.20 1.63
CA ALA A 141 22.83 9.31 2.14
C ALA A 141 22.31 9.69 3.54
N ALA A 142 23.16 10.21 4.43
CA ALA A 142 22.75 10.67 5.76
C ALA A 142 21.79 11.88 5.71
N MET A 143 21.99 12.82 4.80
CA MET A 143 21.08 13.96 4.60
C MET A 143 19.75 13.48 4.02
N VAL A 144 19.82 12.60 3.02
CA VAL A 144 18.63 11.97 2.43
C VAL A 144 17.83 11.25 3.53
N ASN A 145 18.47 10.39 4.32
CA ASN A 145 17.84 9.70 5.45
C ASN A 145 17.10 10.65 6.41
N ARG A 146 17.72 11.77 6.81
CA ARG A 146 17.07 12.75 7.69
C ARG A 146 15.80 13.36 7.08
N GLU A 147 15.81 13.69 5.79
CA GLU A 147 14.62 14.22 5.12
C GLU A 147 13.53 13.16 4.98
N LEU A 148 13.91 11.90 4.75
CA LEU A 148 12.96 10.79 4.70
C LEU A 148 12.34 10.48 6.06
N GLU A 149 13.11 10.51 7.13
CA GLU A 149 12.63 10.36 8.50
C GLU A 149 11.63 11.47 8.87
N ARG A 150 11.84 12.68 8.33
CA ARG A 150 10.90 13.81 8.43
C ARG A 150 9.68 13.66 7.52
N GLY A 151 9.64 12.64 6.67
CA GLY A 151 8.56 12.44 5.71
C GLY A 151 8.54 13.47 4.61
N ARG A 152 9.72 13.88 4.14
CA ARG A 152 9.89 14.81 3.02
C ARG A 152 10.65 14.11 1.91
N VAL A 153 9.88 13.64 0.95
CA VAL A 153 10.38 12.92 -0.22
C VAL A 153 9.83 13.60 -1.44
N ARG A 154 10.68 14.17 -2.30
CA ARG A 154 10.29 14.79 -3.55
C ARG A 154 11.14 14.21 -4.67
N LEU A 155 10.54 13.38 -5.52
CA LEU A 155 11.21 12.81 -6.68
C LEU A 155 10.78 13.58 -7.93
N GLU A 156 11.72 14.21 -8.61
CA GLU A 156 11.47 14.96 -9.84
C GLU A 156 12.36 14.45 -10.97
N VAL A 157 11.79 14.30 -12.17
CA VAL A 157 12.46 13.75 -13.34
C VAL A 157 12.10 14.60 -14.55
N ALA A 158 13.09 15.14 -15.24
CA ALA A 158 12.92 15.76 -16.54
C ALA A 158 13.15 14.72 -17.62
N ILE A 159 12.18 14.56 -18.52
CA ILE A 159 12.22 13.58 -19.58
C ILE A 159 12.03 14.20 -20.95
N VAL A 160 12.61 13.56 -21.97
CA VAL A 160 12.19 13.74 -23.36
C VAL A 160 11.22 12.62 -23.70
N PRO A 161 9.93 12.92 -23.97
CA PRO A 161 8.95 11.90 -24.33
C PRO A 161 9.41 11.08 -25.53
N GLY A 162 9.24 9.76 -25.41
CA GLY A 162 9.64 8.79 -26.41
C GLY A 162 8.50 8.23 -27.23
N ALA A 163 8.79 7.12 -27.91
CA ALA A 163 7.77 6.22 -28.40
C ALA A 163 6.79 5.84 -27.27
N PRO A 164 5.48 5.80 -27.56
CA PRO A 164 4.48 5.31 -26.63
C PRO A 164 4.75 3.84 -26.31
N PHE A 165 4.53 3.45 -25.07
CA PHE A 165 4.74 2.10 -24.58
C PHE A 165 3.44 1.56 -23.99
N ASP A 166 3.15 0.29 -24.27
CA ASP A 166 2.00 -0.41 -23.72
C ASP A 166 2.44 -1.12 -22.43
N GLY A 167 1.82 -0.76 -21.31
CA GLY A 167 2.08 -1.37 -20.00
C GLY A 167 2.65 -0.41 -18.98
N ARG A 168 3.31 -0.99 -17.96
CA ARG A 168 3.85 -0.26 -16.81
C ARG A 168 5.37 -0.23 -16.88
N SER A 169 5.96 0.94 -16.70
CA SER A 169 7.41 1.12 -16.77
C SER A 169 7.90 2.14 -15.74
N ARG A 170 9.07 1.87 -15.16
CA ARG A 170 9.63 2.68 -14.07
C ARG A 170 10.48 3.80 -14.64
N LEU A 171 10.02 5.04 -14.55
CA LEU A 171 10.75 6.21 -15.05
C LEU A 171 11.99 6.51 -14.21
N ALA A 172 11.78 6.61 -12.90
CA ALA A 172 12.83 6.76 -11.92
C ALA A 172 12.45 6.09 -10.61
N ALA A 173 13.45 5.60 -9.91
CA ALA A 173 13.31 5.17 -8.54
C ALA A 173 14.56 5.49 -7.74
N VAL A 174 14.36 5.62 -6.45
CA VAL A 174 15.44 5.55 -5.46
C VAL A 174 15.25 4.26 -4.69
N VAL A 175 16.29 3.43 -4.64
CA VAL A 175 16.26 2.11 -3.99
C VAL A 175 17.34 2.00 -2.93
N ALA A 176 17.16 1.14 -1.94
CA ALA A 176 18.24 0.78 -1.04
C ALA A 176 19.29 -0.08 -1.78
N ALA A 177 20.57 0.25 -1.64
CA ALA A 177 21.68 -0.42 -2.32
C ALA A 177 21.80 -1.92 -1.95
N GLU A 178 21.46 -2.26 -0.69
CA GLU A 178 21.61 -3.62 -0.15
C GLU A 178 20.38 -4.51 -0.38
N GLY A 179 19.40 -4.08 -1.20
CA GLY A 179 18.24 -4.91 -1.50
C GLY A 179 17.44 -4.45 -2.71
N GLU A 180 17.42 -5.28 -3.75
CA GLU A 180 16.77 -5.02 -5.06
C GLU A 180 15.27 -4.68 -4.97
N HIS A 181 14.63 -4.91 -3.82
CA HIS A 181 13.17 -4.79 -3.67
C HIS A 181 12.71 -3.62 -2.80
N GLN A 182 13.62 -2.84 -2.20
CA GLN A 182 13.24 -1.76 -1.28
C GLN A 182 13.35 -0.40 -1.95
N SER A 183 12.37 -0.06 -2.78
CA SER A 183 12.26 1.28 -3.35
C SER A 183 11.72 2.27 -2.32
N LEU A 184 12.43 3.37 -2.14
CA LEU A 184 12.07 4.49 -1.27
C LEU A 184 11.04 5.41 -1.92
N ALA A 185 11.26 5.76 -3.18
CA ALA A 185 10.39 6.59 -3.97
C ALA A 185 10.39 6.04 -5.40
N ARG A 186 9.22 5.99 -6.03
CA ARG A 186 9.06 5.49 -7.39
C ARG A 186 8.17 6.40 -8.18
N LEU A 187 8.64 6.75 -9.36
CA LEU A 187 7.87 7.38 -10.40
C LEU A 187 7.76 6.42 -11.58
N GLU A 188 6.55 6.03 -11.91
CA GLU A 188 6.26 5.03 -12.92
C GLU A 188 5.22 5.54 -13.90
N ALA A 189 5.32 5.11 -15.14
CA ALA A 189 4.33 5.35 -16.17
C ALA A 189 3.52 4.06 -16.39
N ASP A 190 2.20 4.18 -16.59
CA ASP A 190 1.27 3.08 -16.86
C ASP A 190 0.39 3.50 -18.04
N GLY A 191 0.83 3.14 -19.24
CA GLY A 191 0.34 3.71 -20.49
C GLY A 191 0.51 5.24 -20.49
N ARG A 192 -0.61 5.97 -20.36
CA ARG A 192 -0.64 7.45 -20.33
C ARG A 192 -0.67 8.04 -18.93
N ASP A 193 -0.80 7.20 -17.91
CA ASP A 193 -0.92 7.64 -16.53
C ASP A 193 0.46 7.71 -15.89
N LEU A 194 0.63 8.66 -14.98
CA LEU A 194 1.82 8.78 -14.13
C LEU A 194 1.45 8.34 -12.72
N LEU A 195 2.26 7.45 -12.16
CA LEU A 195 2.10 6.92 -10.82
C LEU A 195 3.29 7.32 -9.97
N PHE A 196 2.99 7.72 -8.74
CA PHE A 196 4.01 7.96 -7.73
C PHE A 196 3.69 7.15 -6.48
N SER A 197 4.74 6.60 -5.86
CA SER A 197 4.68 5.94 -4.57
C SER A 197 5.90 6.29 -3.75
N ALA A 198 5.68 6.47 -2.45
CA ALA A 198 6.71 6.63 -1.46
C ALA A 198 6.61 5.50 -0.43
N ARG A 199 7.77 5.06 0.05
CA ARG A 199 7.88 4.00 1.04
C ARG A 199 7.33 4.44 2.38
N THR A 200 6.48 3.60 2.94
CA THR A 200 5.92 3.77 4.28
C THR A 200 6.47 2.73 5.23
N ARG A 201 6.30 2.89 6.54
CA ARG A 201 6.67 1.84 7.51
C ARG A 201 5.92 0.54 7.26
N ALA A 202 4.74 0.59 6.65
CA ALA A 202 3.96 -0.59 6.28
C ALA A 202 4.76 -1.58 5.41
N SER A 203 5.63 -1.06 4.52
CA SER A 203 6.45 -1.89 3.63
C SER A 203 7.47 -2.77 4.34
N SER A 204 7.94 -2.40 5.55
CA SER A 204 8.82 -3.27 6.35
C SER A 204 8.08 -4.47 6.92
N TRP A 205 6.74 -4.43 6.92
CA TRP A 205 5.85 -5.53 7.32
C TRP A 205 5.29 -6.29 6.12
N GLY A 206 5.82 -6.04 4.91
CA GLY A 206 5.33 -6.66 3.67
C GLY A 206 3.97 -6.11 3.21
N LEU A 207 3.45 -5.05 3.83
CA LEU A 207 2.24 -4.39 3.37
C LEU A 207 2.53 -3.47 2.17
N ARG A 208 1.48 -3.08 1.46
CA ARG A 208 1.62 -2.28 0.23
C ARG A 208 1.89 -0.82 0.55
N ASP A 209 2.77 -0.21 -0.23
CA ASP A 209 2.92 1.24 -0.24
C ASP A 209 1.73 1.90 -0.96
N PRO A 210 1.28 3.07 -0.49
CA PRO A 210 0.26 3.85 -1.17
C PRO A 210 0.78 4.44 -2.49
N TRP A 211 -0.11 4.58 -3.45
CA TRP A 211 0.17 5.20 -4.76
C TRP A 211 -0.80 6.31 -5.09
N VAL A 212 -0.31 7.35 -5.72
CA VAL A 212 -1.13 8.38 -6.36
C VAL A 212 -0.95 8.29 -7.87
N ARG A 213 -2.04 8.51 -8.61
CA ARG A 213 -2.09 8.39 -10.06
C ARG A 213 -2.59 9.69 -10.66
N LEU A 214 -1.80 10.29 -11.54
CA LEU A 214 -2.19 11.38 -12.42
C LEU A 214 -2.56 10.78 -13.79
N ARG A 215 -3.82 10.95 -14.20
CA ARG A 215 -4.31 10.35 -15.43
C ARG A 215 -3.96 11.19 -16.64
N ASN A 216 -3.66 10.53 -17.76
CA ASN A 216 -3.30 11.19 -19.02
C ASN A 216 -2.16 12.21 -18.86
N ALA A 217 -1.26 11.98 -17.89
CA ALA A 217 -0.11 12.84 -17.61
C ALA A 217 0.92 12.82 -18.76
N LEU A 218 0.92 11.75 -19.55
CA LEU A 218 1.83 11.57 -20.67
C LEU A 218 1.10 11.80 -22.00
N PRO A 219 1.80 12.38 -23.00
CA PRO A 219 1.22 12.71 -24.29
C PRO A 219 0.62 11.47 -24.97
N ALA A 220 -0.49 11.68 -25.68
CA ALA A 220 -1.09 10.64 -26.50
C ALA A 220 -0.13 10.21 -27.62
N ARG A 221 -0.36 9.02 -28.18
CA ARG A 221 0.24 8.57 -29.44
C ARG A 221 0.02 9.64 -30.51
N GLY A 222 1.04 10.45 -30.79
CA GLY A 222 1.04 11.32 -31.96
C GLY A 222 1.35 10.47 -33.20
N PRO A 223 0.57 10.54 -34.29
CA PRO A 223 0.89 9.84 -35.54
C PRO A 223 2.25 10.29 -36.13
N ASP A 224 2.70 11.50 -35.78
CA ASP A 224 3.95 12.09 -36.28
C ASP A 224 5.15 11.95 -35.33
N ALA A 225 5.02 11.20 -34.22
CA ALA A 225 6.14 10.91 -33.33
C ALA A 225 7.11 9.93 -34.01
N ARG A 226 7.89 10.42 -34.99
CA ARG A 226 8.98 9.68 -35.61
C ARG A 226 10.00 9.35 -34.53
N VAL A 227 9.98 8.09 -34.12
CA VAL A 227 10.99 7.47 -33.27
C VAL A 227 12.27 7.47 -34.09
N ALA A 228 13.19 8.38 -33.79
CA ALA A 228 14.53 8.25 -34.33
C ALA A 228 15.08 6.91 -33.81
N PRO A 229 15.54 5.99 -34.69
CA PRO A 229 16.08 4.71 -34.26
C PRO A 229 17.21 4.96 -33.26
N ALA A 230 17.12 4.34 -32.10
CA ALA A 230 18.04 4.50 -30.96
C ALA A 230 19.38 3.78 -31.20
N THR A 231 19.99 3.96 -32.38
CA THR A 231 21.23 3.27 -32.75
C THR A 231 22.48 4.02 -32.29
N ASP A 232 22.36 5.25 -31.83
CA ASP A 232 23.50 6.06 -31.38
C ASP A 232 23.28 6.58 -29.95
N TRP A 233 23.62 5.72 -28.99
CA TRP A 233 23.42 5.93 -27.53
C TRP A 233 24.39 6.96 -26.93
N ALA A 234 25.38 7.43 -27.71
CA ALA A 234 26.37 8.42 -27.28
C ALA A 234 26.08 9.84 -27.80
N ALA A 235 25.08 10.03 -28.67
CA ALA A 235 24.74 11.35 -29.19
C ALA A 235 23.81 12.10 -28.21
N PRO A 236 24.12 13.35 -27.82
CA PRO A 236 23.20 14.17 -27.04
C PRO A 236 21.94 14.45 -27.86
N LEU A 237 20.87 13.71 -27.58
CA LEU A 237 19.58 13.82 -28.24
C LEU A 237 18.89 15.16 -27.89
N VAL A 238 18.94 16.08 -28.86
CA VAL A 238 17.91 17.07 -29.24
C VAL A 238 17.68 18.27 -28.30
N THR A 239 18.16 19.43 -28.73
CA THR A 239 18.01 20.77 -28.11
C THR A 239 16.67 21.48 -28.38
N GLY A 240 15.58 20.76 -28.67
CA GLY A 240 14.32 21.40 -29.07
C GLY A 240 13.03 20.61 -28.93
N ARG A 241 13.02 19.47 -28.23
CA ARG A 241 11.77 18.79 -27.86
C ARG A 241 11.32 19.30 -26.49
N ASP A 242 10.02 19.59 -26.36
CA ASP A 242 9.40 19.97 -25.09
C ASP A 242 9.76 18.93 -24.02
N THR A 243 10.64 19.33 -23.10
CA THR A 243 11.00 18.50 -21.95
C THR A 243 9.82 18.49 -21.00
N LEU A 244 9.42 17.30 -20.58
CA LEU A 244 8.34 17.11 -19.62
C LEU A 244 8.95 16.89 -18.23
N VAL A 245 8.60 17.74 -17.27
CA VAL A 245 9.03 17.61 -15.87
C VAL A 245 7.95 16.87 -15.10
N LEU A 246 8.27 15.65 -14.69
CA LEU A 246 7.40 14.76 -13.95
C LEU A 246 7.87 14.68 -12.51
N GLY A 247 6.96 14.47 -11.57
CA GLY A 247 7.41 14.19 -10.22
C GLY A 247 6.32 13.77 -9.28
N GLY A 248 6.74 13.40 -8.09
CA GLY A 248 5.84 13.15 -6.98
C GLY A 248 6.50 13.49 -5.65
N ALA A 249 5.66 13.74 -4.66
CA ALA A 249 6.11 14.10 -3.33
C ALA A 249 5.29 13.40 -2.25
N PHE A 250 5.96 13.05 -1.16
CA PHE A 250 5.37 12.68 0.10
C PHE A 250 5.85 13.68 1.14
N GLU A 251 4.95 14.57 1.57
CA GLU A 251 5.23 15.69 2.49
C GLU A 251 4.07 15.84 3.47
N ASP A 252 4.35 15.87 4.77
CA ASP A 252 3.35 16.07 5.84
C ASP A 252 2.13 15.14 5.75
N GLY A 253 2.37 13.88 5.38
CA GLY A 253 1.31 12.88 5.20
C GLY A 253 0.51 13.06 3.91
N ARG A 254 0.91 13.94 2.98
CA ARG A 254 0.25 14.13 1.68
C ARG A 254 1.08 13.49 0.58
N LEU A 255 0.45 12.63 -0.21
CA LEU A 255 1.03 12.04 -1.40
C LEU A 255 0.54 12.82 -2.63
N THR A 256 1.46 13.36 -3.41
CA THR A 256 1.17 14.13 -4.63
C THR A 256 1.99 13.65 -5.81
N VAL A 257 1.46 13.83 -7.01
CA VAL A 257 2.11 13.57 -8.29
C VAL A 257 1.75 14.70 -9.24
N TRP A 258 2.70 15.12 -10.07
CA TRP A 258 2.51 16.18 -11.03
C TRP A 258 3.23 15.90 -12.34
N ALA A 259 2.75 16.54 -13.39
CA ALA A 259 3.42 16.64 -14.68
C ALA A 259 3.37 18.11 -15.13
N ARG A 260 4.50 18.64 -15.59
CA ARG A 260 4.66 20.01 -16.06
C ARG A 260 5.32 20.01 -17.44
N ALA A 261 4.64 20.59 -18.41
CA ALA A 261 5.15 20.88 -19.75
C ALA A 261 5.36 22.39 -19.90
N SER A 262 5.93 22.82 -21.03
CA SER A 262 6.02 24.24 -21.41
C SER A 262 4.65 24.92 -21.52
N THR A 263 3.60 24.14 -21.85
CA THR A 263 2.24 24.63 -22.10
C THR A 263 1.30 24.60 -20.89
N GLY A 264 1.72 24.02 -19.76
CA GLY A 264 0.88 23.88 -18.57
C GLY A 264 1.31 22.73 -17.66
N GLY A 265 0.55 22.48 -16.60
CA GLY A 265 0.82 21.35 -15.72
C GLY A 265 -0.40 20.92 -14.93
N ASP A 266 -0.45 19.63 -14.64
CA ASP A 266 -1.50 18.99 -13.86
C ASP A 266 -0.90 18.33 -12.62
N SER A 267 -1.74 18.20 -11.59
CA SER A 267 -1.36 17.47 -10.37
C SER A 267 -2.53 16.70 -9.79
N ALA A 268 -2.20 15.61 -9.09
CA ALA A 268 -3.14 14.81 -8.33
C ALA A 268 -2.53 14.50 -6.97
N GLY A 269 -3.37 14.38 -5.94
CA GLY A 269 -2.88 14.09 -4.60
C GLY A 269 -3.97 13.79 -3.61
N TYR A 270 -3.59 13.20 -2.49
CA TYR A 270 -4.47 12.96 -1.36
C TYR A 270 -3.67 12.93 -0.06
N ARG A 271 -4.35 13.15 1.06
CA ARG A 271 -3.77 13.04 2.40
C ARG A 271 -3.89 11.59 2.88
N LEU A 272 -2.78 10.99 3.26
CA LEU A 272 -2.73 9.75 4.02
C LEU A 272 -3.13 10.05 5.47
N GLY A 273 -4.20 9.43 5.90
CA GLY A 273 -4.65 9.47 7.30
C GLY A 273 -5.07 8.09 7.76
N VAL A 274 -5.53 8.01 9.00
CA VAL A 274 -6.02 6.76 9.60
C VAL A 274 -7.14 6.09 8.80
N ALA A 275 -7.91 6.88 8.06
CA ALA A 275 -8.98 6.39 7.19
C ALA A 275 -8.45 5.65 5.94
N SER A 276 -7.20 5.90 5.55
CA SER A 276 -6.58 5.33 4.36
C SER A 276 -5.96 3.94 4.59
N GLY A 277 -6.24 3.28 5.72
CA GLY A 277 -5.65 1.98 6.05
C GLY A 277 -5.95 0.86 5.06
N TRP A 278 -7.09 0.94 4.36
CA TRP A 278 -7.42 0.01 3.28
C TRP A 278 -6.37 0.00 2.14
N ARG A 279 -5.64 1.10 1.92
CA ARG A 279 -4.60 1.19 0.87
C ARG A 279 -3.40 0.29 1.15
N LEU A 280 -3.19 -0.09 2.41
CA LEU A 280 -2.14 -1.03 2.79
C LEU A 280 -2.44 -2.46 2.31
N LEU A 281 -3.72 -2.75 2.03
CA LEU A 281 -4.24 -4.08 1.72
C LEU A 281 -4.63 -4.21 0.24
N VAL A 282 -5.23 -3.16 -0.35
CA VAL A 282 -5.82 -3.21 -1.69
C VAL A 282 -4.77 -2.85 -2.76
N PRO A 283 -4.58 -3.69 -3.80
CA PRO A 283 -3.75 -3.37 -4.95
C PRO A 283 -4.23 -2.10 -5.67
N THR A 284 -3.28 -1.31 -6.18
CA THR A 284 -3.58 -0.08 -6.92
C THR A 284 -4.35 -0.31 -8.21
N SER A 285 -4.13 -1.45 -8.86
CA SER A 285 -4.89 -1.89 -10.03
C SER A 285 -6.37 -2.09 -9.73
N LEU A 286 -6.72 -2.43 -8.49
CA LEU A 286 -8.09 -2.63 -8.02
C LEU A 286 -8.67 -1.37 -7.37
N THR A 287 -7.89 -0.30 -7.24
CA THR A 287 -8.41 0.93 -6.65
C THR A 287 -9.46 1.52 -7.59
N PRO A 288 -10.74 1.54 -7.20
CA PRO A 288 -11.82 2.00 -8.07
C PRO A 288 -11.59 3.43 -8.53
N ARG A 289 -12.16 3.80 -9.67
CA ARG A 289 -12.24 5.22 -10.08
C ARG A 289 -13.06 6.08 -9.12
N ALA A 290 -13.80 5.45 -8.20
CA ALA A 290 -14.65 6.11 -7.21
C ALA A 290 -13.86 7.07 -6.30
N THR A 291 -14.59 7.99 -5.68
CA THR A 291 -14.04 8.98 -4.76
C THR A 291 -13.33 8.28 -3.60
N PRO A 292 -12.01 8.52 -3.39
CA PRO A 292 -11.24 7.91 -2.30
C PRO A 292 -11.91 8.02 -0.93
N GLY A 293 -12.66 9.10 -0.71
CA GLY A 293 -13.41 9.35 0.53
C GLY A 293 -14.45 8.26 0.87
N ALA A 294 -15.09 7.62 -0.11
CA ALA A 294 -16.06 6.57 0.17
C ALA A 294 -15.40 5.32 0.77
N LEU A 295 -14.23 4.94 0.26
CA LEU A 295 -13.45 3.83 0.80
C LEU A 295 -12.84 4.16 2.16
N ASP A 296 -12.42 5.41 2.36
CA ASP A 296 -11.94 5.89 3.66
C ASP A 296 -13.04 5.80 4.73
N VAL A 297 -14.28 6.21 4.40
CA VAL A 297 -15.44 6.09 5.30
C VAL A 297 -15.82 4.62 5.53
N ALA A 298 -15.84 3.80 4.48
CA ALA A 298 -16.14 2.38 4.60
C ALA A 298 -15.12 1.64 5.49
N TRP A 299 -13.83 1.99 5.36
CA TRP A 299 -12.75 1.46 6.19
C TRP A 299 -12.94 1.83 7.66
N LEU A 300 -13.17 3.12 7.97
CA LEU A 300 -13.42 3.54 9.36
C LEU A 300 -14.69 2.90 9.92
N GLY A 301 -15.75 2.82 9.11
CA GLY A 301 -16.99 2.16 9.47
C GLY A 301 -16.76 0.69 9.83
N LEU A 302 -15.98 -0.04 9.02
CA LEU A 302 -15.63 -1.44 9.29
C LEU A 302 -14.84 -1.60 10.59
N VAL A 303 -13.85 -0.74 10.83
CA VAL A 303 -13.01 -0.79 12.05
C VAL A 303 -13.81 -0.44 13.31
N LEU A 304 -14.73 0.53 13.22
CA LEU A 304 -15.53 1.00 14.37
C LEU A 304 -16.81 0.20 14.60
N ALA A 305 -17.32 -0.51 13.59
CA ALA A 305 -18.61 -1.20 13.64
C ALA A 305 -18.77 -2.14 14.85
N PRO A 306 -17.79 -2.99 15.23
CA PRO A 306 -17.95 -3.87 16.39
C PRO A 306 -18.18 -3.09 17.70
N ALA A 307 -17.39 -2.04 17.93
CA ALA A 307 -17.50 -1.20 19.11
C ALA A 307 -18.86 -0.49 19.19
N LEU A 308 -19.32 0.07 18.05
CA LEU A 308 -20.60 0.76 17.96
C LEU A 308 -21.78 -0.21 18.16
N TRP A 309 -21.71 -1.40 17.56
CA TRP A 309 -22.74 -2.44 17.69
C TRP A 309 -22.92 -2.86 19.15
N TRP A 310 -21.84 -3.24 19.85
CA TRP A 310 -21.92 -3.66 21.24
C TRP A 310 -22.28 -2.51 22.19
N SER A 311 -21.89 -1.27 21.87
CA SER A 311 -22.34 -0.08 22.60
C SER A 311 -23.86 0.07 22.49
N GLY A 312 -24.41 -0.09 21.29
CA GLY A 312 -25.86 -0.09 21.04
C GLY A 312 -26.58 -1.15 21.87
N LEU A 313 -26.09 -2.39 21.89
CA LEU A 313 -26.66 -3.48 22.69
C LEU A 313 -26.58 -3.20 24.21
N ALA A 314 -25.48 -2.61 24.69
CA ALA A 314 -25.32 -2.27 26.11
C ALA A 314 -26.33 -1.20 26.58
N VAL A 315 -26.72 -0.28 25.69
CA VAL A 315 -27.74 0.74 25.95
C VAL A 315 -29.16 0.18 25.77
N ALA A 316 -29.38 -0.57 24.69
CA ALA A 316 -30.69 -1.09 24.30
C ALA A 316 -31.17 -2.28 25.14
N GLY A 317 -30.27 -2.91 25.92
CA GLY A 317 -30.59 -3.96 26.88
C GLY A 317 -31.63 -3.48 27.88
N ARG A 318 -32.91 -3.57 27.48
CA ARG A 318 -34.09 -3.28 28.28
C ARG A 318 -33.92 -4.04 29.59
N ARG A 319 -34.28 -3.39 30.71
CA ARG A 319 -34.59 -4.11 31.94
C ARG A 319 -35.50 -5.25 31.50
N ARG A 320 -35.02 -6.50 31.46
CA ARG A 320 -35.91 -7.65 31.46
C ARG A 320 -36.82 -7.32 32.62
N ALA A 321 -38.10 -7.07 32.33
CA ALA A 321 -39.07 -6.84 33.37
C ALA A 321 -38.82 -7.97 34.35
N ASP A 322 -38.40 -7.64 35.57
CA ASP A 322 -38.38 -8.60 36.65
C ASP A 322 -39.71 -9.34 36.50
N PRO A 323 -39.71 -10.66 36.29
CA PRO A 323 -40.96 -11.40 36.39
C PRO A 323 -41.38 -11.16 37.84
N ARG A 324 -42.22 -10.14 38.06
CA ARG A 324 -42.84 -9.91 39.35
C ARG A 324 -43.46 -11.26 39.67
N PRO A 325 -43.10 -11.90 40.79
CA PRO A 325 -43.77 -13.12 41.18
C PRO A 325 -45.26 -12.77 41.18
N LEU A 326 -46.04 -13.54 40.41
CA LEU A 326 -47.50 -13.49 40.52
C LEU A 326 -47.79 -13.86 41.96
N ALA A 327 -48.04 -12.86 42.80
CA ALA A 327 -48.54 -13.06 44.14
C ALA A 327 -49.90 -13.74 43.99
N GLY A 328 -49.98 -14.97 44.50
CA GLY A 328 -51.23 -15.70 44.68
C GLY A 328 -52.02 -15.15 45.85
#